data_AF-A0A143YI36-F1
#
_entry.id   AF-A0A143YI36-F1
#
_cell.length_a   1.000
_cell.length_b   1.000
_cell.length_c   1.000
_cell.angle_alpha   90.00
_cell.angle_beta   90.00
_cell.angle_gamma   90.00
#
_symmetry.space_group_name_H-M   'P 1'
#
loop_
_entity.id
_entity.type
_entity.pdbx_description
1 polymer ?
#
loop_
_entity_poly.entity_id
_entity_poly.type
_entity_poly.pdbx_seq_one_letter_code
_entity_poly.pdbx_strand_id
1 'polypeptide(L)'
;MEDEVLLTNVTPAEFSSDDLNEVYRLRWGIETAYNVLKNRMKLEEFSGIRERLILQDIYCSVWLYNLTMLHLIEVSETREIPQERYKYEMKRNLSIAIGIVKTYFIRSLMSETREQRRESFEQMSALLTKHLVPVRPHRAVKRKSPVNKSRRSYRYTY
;
A
#
# COMPACT_ATOMS: atom_id res chain seq x y z
N MET A 1 -23.62 -9.01 13.81
CA MET A 1 -23.06 -7.66 13.61
C MET A 1 -22.27 -7.34 14.87
N GLU A 2 -21.03 -6.87 14.74
CA GLU A 2 -20.32 -6.27 15.88
C GLU A 2 -20.77 -4.80 15.95
N ASP A 3 -21.12 -4.32 17.13
CA ASP A 3 -21.49 -2.91 17.34
C ASP A 3 -20.21 -2.05 17.29
N GLU A 4 -20.19 -1.02 16.44
CA GLU A 4 -19.08 -0.06 16.35
C GLU A 4 -19.43 1.20 17.15
N VAL A 5 -18.57 1.55 18.11
CA VAL A 5 -18.76 2.72 18.98
C VAL A 5 -17.74 3.79 18.62
N LEU A 6 -18.21 4.95 18.18
CA LEU A 6 -17.40 6.11 17.86
C LEU A 6 -17.48 7.14 18.99
N LEU A 7 -16.34 7.47 19.60
CA LEU A 7 -16.24 8.59 20.52
C LEU A 7 -15.80 9.82 19.75
N THR A 8 -16.61 10.88 19.79
CA THR A 8 -16.37 12.10 19.01
C THR A 8 -16.79 13.34 19.78
N ASN A 9 -16.16 14.47 19.47
CA ASN A 9 -16.48 15.78 20.02
C ASN A 9 -17.49 16.55 19.15
N VAL A 10 -17.85 16.06 17.97
CA VAL A 10 -18.91 16.62 17.13
C VAL A 10 -20.29 16.14 17.57
N THR A 11 -21.25 17.04 17.49
CA THR A 11 -22.63 16.76 17.91
C THR A 11 -23.46 16.16 16.78
N PRO A 12 -24.56 15.43 17.09
CA PRO A 12 -25.48 14.92 16.07
C PRO A 12 -26.15 16.01 15.21
N ALA A 13 -26.13 17.27 15.66
CA ALA A 13 -26.64 18.42 14.91
C ALA A 13 -25.66 18.92 13.83
N GLU A 14 -24.36 18.67 14.02
CA GLU A 14 -23.30 19.05 13.07
C GLU A 14 -22.99 17.92 12.09
N PHE A 15 -23.05 16.67 12.55
CA PHE A 15 -22.76 15.48 11.75
C PHE A 15 -23.79 14.39 12.01
N SER A 16 -24.41 13.89 10.94
CA SER A 16 -25.26 12.71 11.02
C SER A 16 -24.42 11.45 11.25
N SER A 17 -25.07 10.35 11.62
CA SER A 17 -24.40 9.05 11.74
C SER A 17 -23.76 8.59 10.41
N ASP A 18 -24.37 8.93 9.27
CA ASP A 18 -23.83 8.61 7.95
C ASP A 18 -22.56 9.42 7.65
N ASP A 19 -22.53 10.70 8.05
CA ASP A 19 -21.33 11.53 7.90
C ASP A 19 -20.18 11.02 8.78
N LEU A 20 -20.48 10.57 10.01
CA LEU A 20 -19.47 9.95 10.88
C LEU A 20 -18.94 8.64 10.29
N ASN A 21 -19.81 7.85 9.67
CA ASN A 21 -19.40 6.64 8.95
C ASN A 21 -18.46 6.98 7.78
N GLU A 22 -18.79 8.02 7.00
CA GLU A 22 -17.96 8.52 5.91
C GLU A 22 -16.57 8.94 6.40
N VAL A 23 -16.50 9.77 7.44
CA VAL A 23 -15.22 10.22 8.02
C VAL A 23 -14.41 9.03 8.52
N TYR A 24 -15.04 8.07 9.20
CA TYR A 24 -14.36 6.88 9.65
C TYR A 24 -13.85 6.01 8.49
N ARG A 25 -14.62 5.92 7.40
CA ARG A 25 -14.20 5.25 6.16
C ARG A 25 -12.98 5.92 5.53
N LEU A 26 -12.90 7.26 5.55
CA LEU A 26 -11.73 8.00 5.05
C LEU A 26 -10.46 7.66 5.85
N ARG A 27 -10.58 7.47 7.18
CA ARG A 27 -9.46 7.03 8.05
C ARG A 27 -8.91 5.66 7.65
N TRP A 28 -9.74 4.79 7.09
CA TRP A 28 -9.34 3.43 6.67
C TRP A 28 -8.19 3.41 5.64
N GLY A 29 -8.01 4.51 4.89
CA GLY A 29 -6.86 4.70 4.01
C GLY A 29 -5.53 4.57 4.77
N ILE A 30 -5.45 5.16 5.98
CA ILE A 30 -4.26 5.12 6.83
C ILE A 30 -3.98 3.69 7.30
N GLU A 31 -5.00 2.96 7.76
CA GLU A 31 -4.83 1.56 8.19
C GLU A 31 -4.40 0.65 7.05
N THR A 32 -4.96 0.88 5.86
CA THR A 32 -4.57 0.14 4.66
C THR A 32 -3.12 0.42 4.29
N ALA A 33 -2.65 1.66 4.42
CA ALA A 33 -1.25 2.03 4.20
C ALA A 33 -0.31 1.34 5.21
N TYR A 34 -0.64 1.37 6.51
CA TYR A 34 0.15 0.63 7.52
C TYR A 34 0.16 -0.87 7.28
N ASN A 35 -0.96 -1.45 6.86
CA ASN A 35 -1.01 -2.85 6.47
C ASN A 35 -0.10 -3.15 5.27
N VAL A 36 -0.04 -2.26 4.27
CA VAL A 36 0.91 -2.39 3.14
C VAL A 36 2.35 -2.30 3.65
N LEU A 37 2.68 -1.30 4.46
CA LEU A 37 4.03 -1.11 5.00
C LEU A 37 4.48 -2.35 5.81
N LYS A 38 3.68 -2.82 6.76
CA LYS A 38 4.02 -3.97 7.58
C LYS A 38 4.08 -5.27 6.76
N ASN A 39 3.03 -5.58 6.02
CA ASN A 39 2.88 -6.92 5.44
C ASN A 39 3.52 -7.08 4.06
N ARG A 40 3.49 -6.04 3.22
CA ARG A 40 4.01 -6.09 1.85
C ARG A 40 5.40 -5.47 1.73
N MET A 41 5.66 -4.35 2.43
CA MET A 41 6.99 -3.74 2.43
C MET A 41 7.94 -4.38 3.43
N LYS A 42 7.43 -5.17 4.39
CA LYS A 42 8.20 -5.83 5.46
C LYS A 42 8.88 -4.83 6.39
N LEU A 43 8.16 -3.77 6.78
CA LEU A 43 8.68 -2.69 7.61
C LEU A 43 9.33 -3.15 8.93
N GLU A 44 8.91 -4.30 9.48
CA GLU A 44 9.40 -4.83 10.75
C GLU A 44 10.59 -5.82 10.57
N GLU A 45 11.09 -5.98 9.35
CA GLU A 45 12.23 -6.84 9.01
C GLU A 45 13.49 -5.98 8.85
N PHE A 46 14.22 -5.82 9.95
CA PHE A 46 15.37 -4.92 10.02
C PHE A 46 16.68 -5.62 9.61
N SER A 47 17.53 -4.88 8.91
CA SER A 47 18.88 -5.26 8.48
C SER A 47 19.89 -5.27 9.63
N GLY A 48 19.56 -4.68 10.78
CA GLY A 48 20.41 -4.68 11.95
C GLY A 48 19.69 -4.27 13.23
N ILE A 49 20.37 -4.44 14.36
CA ILE A 49 19.80 -4.22 15.71
C ILE A 49 20.07 -2.84 16.30
N ARG A 50 21.00 -2.08 15.70
CA ARG A 50 21.35 -0.74 16.19
C ARG A 50 20.22 0.22 15.85
N GLU A 51 19.86 1.10 16.78
CA GLU A 51 18.79 2.10 16.61
C GLU A 51 18.89 2.84 15.27
N ARG A 52 20.08 3.32 14.90
CA ARG A 52 20.30 4.01 13.63
C ARG A 52 19.93 3.17 12.39
N LEU A 53 20.19 1.87 12.42
CA LEU A 53 19.93 0.96 11.30
C LEU A 53 18.43 0.68 11.21
N ILE A 54 17.78 0.46 12.35
CA ILE A 54 16.33 0.29 12.46
C ILE A 54 15.61 1.53 11.89
N LEU A 55 16.03 2.73 12.30
CA LEU A 55 15.46 3.98 11.78
C LEU A 55 15.69 4.13 10.27
N GLN A 56 16.88 3.79 9.77
CA GLN A 56 17.18 3.81 8.33
C GLN A 56 16.24 2.88 7.55
N ASP A 57 16.03 1.64 8.01
CA ASP A 57 15.14 0.69 7.34
C ASP A 57 13.68 1.15 7.33
N ILE A 58 13.23 1.76 8.43
CA ILE A 58 11.90 2.37 8.52
C ILE A 58 11.76 3.50 7.49
N TYR A 59 12.71 4.45 7.48
CA TYR A 59 12.65 5.59 6.57
C TYR A 59 12.74 5.17 5.11
N CYS A 60 13.64 4.25 4.75
CA CYS A 60 13.76 3.71 3.40
C CYS A 60 12.46 3.02 2.95
N SER A 61 11.85 2.23 3.83
CA SER A 61 10.59 1.54 3.52
C SER A 61 9.44 2.50 3.28
N VAL A 62 9.29 3.53 4.12
CA VAL A 62 8.23 4.55 3.96
C VAL A 62 8.48 5.40 2.70
N TRP A 63 9.73 5.81 2.47
CA TRP A 63 10.10 6.60 1.30
C TRP A 63 9.82 5.84 -0.01
N LEU A 64 10.22 4.58 -0.08
CA LEU A 64 9.98 3.75 -1.25
C LEU A 64 8.48 3.45 -1.47
N TYR A 65 7.71 3.30 -0.39
CA TYR A 65 6.26 3.21 -0.49
C TYR A 65 5.66 4.48 -1.11
N ASN A 66 6.06 5.65 -0.63
CA ASN A 66 5.60 6.93 -1.18
C ASN A 66 5.99 7.10 -2.65
N LEU A 67 7.22 6.72 -3.01
CA LEU A 67 7.69 6.74 -4.40
C LEU A 67 6.85 5.80 -5.29
N THR A 68 6.52 4.61 -4.79
CA THR A 68 5.66 3.67 -5.51
C THR A 68 4.26 4.26 -5.72
N MET A 69 3.70 4.90 -4.71
CA MET A 69 2.39 5.56 -4.81
C MET A 69 2.41 6.71 -5.81
N LEU A 70 3.46 7.53 -5.80
CA LEU A 70 3.65 8.63 -6.75
C LEU A 70 3.64 8.14 -8.20
N HIS A 71 4.42 7.11 -8.52
CA HIS A 71 4.44 6.53 -9.87
C HIS A 71 3.10 5.89 -10.26
N LEU A 72 2.38 5.30 -9.31
CA LEU A 72 1.05 4.76 -9.59
C LEU A 72 0.03 5.86 -9.90
N ILE A 73 0.09 6.99 -9.20
CA ILE A 73 -0.75 8.17 -9.48
C ILE A 73 -0.43 8.68 -10.88
N GLU A 74 0.85 8.94 -11.17
CA GLU A 74 1.33 9.42 -12.48
C GLU A 74 0.90 8.49 -13.64
N VAL A 75 1.07 7.17 -13.49
CA VAL A 75 0.64 6.20 -14.51
C VAL A 75 -0.88 6.17 -14.64
N SER A 76 -1.63 6.40 -13.57
CA SER A 76 -3.09 6.41 -13.63
C SER A 76 -3.64 7.68 -14.30
N GLU A 77 -2.96 8.81 -14.14
CA GLU A 77 -3.29 10.09 -14.80
C GLU A 77 -2.90 10.09 -16.29
N THR A 78 -1.74 9.51 -16.63
CA THR A 78 -1.23 9.52 -18.01
C THR A 78 -1.75 8.37 -18.86
N ARG A 79 -2.17 7.27 -18.23
CA ARG A 79 -2.64 6.06 -18.91
C ARG A 79 -3.89 5.55 -18.22
N GLU A 80 -5.04 5.99 -18.73
CA GLU A 80 -6.32 5.50 -18.24
C GLU A 80 -6.46 3.99 -18.45
N ILE A 81 -7.21 3.36 -17.55
CA ILE A 81 -7.54 1.94 -17.66
C ILE A 81 -8.82 1.86 -18.50
N PRO A 82 -8.83 1.13 -19.64
CA PRO A 82 -10.02 0.95 -20.45
C PRO A 82 -11.01 0.02 -19.75
N GLN A 83 -11.83 0.58 -18.85
CA GLN A 83 -12.70 -0.18 -17.94
C GLN A 83 -13.72 -1.02 -18.71
N GLU A 84 -14.15 -0.60 -19.89
CA GLU A 84 -15.14 -1.27 -20.73
C GLU A 84 -14.68 -2.66 -21.19
N ARG A 85 -13.37 -2.92 -21.18
CA ARG A 85 -12.79 -4.23 -21.52
C ARG A 85 -12.94 -5.27 -20.41
N TYR A 86 -13.34 -4.86 -19.21
CA TYR A 86 -13.36 -5.69 -18.02
C TYR A 86 -14.76 -5.79 -17.43
N LYS A 87 -15.11 -6.97 -16.91
CA LYS A 87 -16.39 -7.20 -16.23
C LYS A 87 -16.54 -6.39 -14.94
N TYR A 88 -15.42 -6.06 -14.30
CA TYR A 88 -15.37 -5.35 -13.03
C TYR A 88 -14.47 -4.14 -13.17
N GLU A 89 -14.71 -3.11 -12.36
CA GLU A 89 -13.81 -1.97 -12.24
C GLU A 89 -12.41 -2.46 -11.84
N MET A 90 -11.40 -2.02 -12.57
CA MET A 90 -10.01 -2.42 -12.42
C MET A 90 -9.18 -1.28 -11.85
N LYS A 91 -8.21 -1.63 -11.01
CA LYS A 91 -7.18 -0.71 -10.50
C LYS A 91 -5.79 -1.28 -10.67
N ARG A 92 -4.78 -0.42 -10.61
CA ARG A 92 -3.36 -0.82 -10.66
C ARG A 92 -3.00 -1.70 -9.45
N ASN A 93 -2.22 -2.75 -9.69
CA ASN A 93 -1.86 -3.71 -8.65
C ASN A 93 -0.70 -3.20 -7.78
N LEU A 94 -1.02 -2.62 -6.61
CA LEU A 94 -0.02 -2.10 -5.68
C LEU A 94 1.01 -3.15 -5.22
N SER A 95 0.61 -4.41 -4.99
CA SER A 95 1.55 -5.43 -4.52
C SER A 95 2.62 -5.74 -5.57
N ILE A 96 2.23 -5.82 -6.84
CA ILE A 96 3.16 -6.04 -7.94
C ILE A 96 3.97 -4.75 -8.21
N ALA A 97 3.34 -3.58 -8.12
CA ALA A 97 3.99 -2.28 -8.28
C ALA A 97 5.16 -2.09 -7.31
N ILE A 98 5.00 -2.46 -6.04
CA ILE A 98 6.08 -2.43 -5.04
C ILE A 98 7.31 -3.21 -5.52
N GLY A 99 7.10 -4.43 -6.03
CA GLY A 99 8.18 -5.26 -6.56
C GLY A 99 8.85 -4.63 -7.78
N ILE A 100 8.04 -4.14 -8.73
CA ILE A 100 8.52 -3.46 -9.93
C ILE A 100 9.38 -2.25 -9.56
N VAL A 101 8.89 -1.36 -8.69
CA VAL A 101 9.63 -0.15 -8.30
C VAL A 101 10.91 -0.57 -7.57
N LYS A 102 10.87 -1.50 -6.61
CA LYS A 102 12.08 -2.03 -5.93
C LYS A 102 13.13 -2.50 -6.93
N THR A 103 12.73 -3.22 -7.98
CA THR A 103 13.68 -3.76 -8.96
C THR A 103 14.20 -2.69 -9.92
N TYR A 104 13.31 -1.99 -10.61
CA TYR A 104 13.69 -1.14 -11.73
C TYR A 104 14.19 0.24 -11.31
N PHE A 105 13.64 0.80 -10.22
CA PHE A 105 14.14 2.08 -9.71
C PHE A 105 15.55 1.93 -9.16
N ILE A 106 15.82 0.88 -8.36
CA ILE A 106 17.18 0.61 -7.87
C ILE A 106 18.13 0.32 -9.03
N ARG A 107 17.72 -0.51 -10.00
CA ARG A 107 18.51 -0.77 -11.21
C ARG A 107 18.84 0.54 -11.93
N SER A 108 17.87 1.44 -12.08
CA SER A 108 18.12 2.75 -12.68
C SER A 108 19.09 3.60 -11.86
N LEU A 109 18.99 3.62 -10.52
CA LEU A 109 19.95 4.39 -9.72
C LEU A 109 21.38 3.84 -9.83
N MET A 110 21.51 2.52 -9.95
CA MET A 110 22.80 1.83 -10.02
C MET A 110 23.40 1.74 -11.43
N SER A 111 22.64 2.10 -12.46
CA SER A 111 23.11 2.01 -13.85
C SER A 111 24.10 3.13 -14.18
N GLU A 112 25.20 2.78 -14.84
CA GLU A 112 26.29 3.69 -15.16
C GLU A 112 25.89 4.67 -16.27
N THR A 113 25.24 4.18 -17.32
CA THR A 113 24.91 4.96 -18.51
C THR A 113 23.50 5.56 -18.45
N ARG A 114 23.30 6.69 -19.12
CA ARG A 114 21.99 7.36 -19.19
C ARG A 114 20.96 6.49 -19.91
N GLU A 115 21.40 5.72 -20.89
CA GLU A 115 20.61 4.84 -21.72
C GLU A 115 20.02 3.69 -20.88
N GLN A 116 20.84 3.03 -20.05
CA GLN A 116 20.38 1.97 -19.15
C GLN A 116 19.40 2.48 -18.08
N ARG A 117 19.63 3.70 -17.57
CA ARG A 117 18.69 4.37 -16.66
C ARG A 117 17.34 4.58 -17.32
N ARG A 118 17.35 5.15 -18.54
CA ARG A 118 16.15 5.38 -19.32
C ARG A 118 15.41 4.08 -19.61
N GLU A 119 16.10 3.05 -20.06
CA GLU A 119 15.51 1.73 -20.34
C GLU A 119 14.83 1.16 -19.09
N SER A 120 15.49 1.23 -17.93
CA SER A 120 14.93 0.75 -16.66
C SER A 120 13.64 1.49 -16.28
N PHE A 121 13.61 2.82 -16.45
CA PHE A 121 12.40 3.63 -16.22
C PHE A 121 11.28 3.31 -17.21
N GLU A 122 11.59 3.15 -18.49
CA GLU A 122 10.60 2.78 -19.52
C GLU A 122 9.99 1.40 -19.23
N GLN A 123 10.82 0.42 -18.85
CA GLN A 123 10.37 -0.91 -18.42
C GLN A 123 9.50 -0.84 -17.15
N MET A 124 9.89 -0.03 -16.18
CA MET A 124 9.12 0.20 -14.95
C MET A 124 7.72 0.72 -15.28
N SER A 125 7.61 1.79 -16.08
CA SER A 125 6.33 2.39 -16.47
C SER A 125 5.44 1.42 -17.25
N ALA A 126 6.02 0.66 -18.19
CA ALA A 126 5.30 -0.35 -18.95
C ALA A 126 4.70 -1.45 -18.05
N LEU A 127 5.48 -1.96 -17.09
CA LEU A 127 5.02 -3.00 -16.16
C LEU A 127 3.95 -2.49 -15.18
N LEU A 128 4.12 -1.28 -14.65
CA LEU A 128 3.11 -0.63 -13.80
C LEU A 128 1.77 -0.49 -14.54
N THR A 129 1.81 -0.19 -15.83
CA THR A 129 0.62 -0.09 -16.69
C THR A 129 0.00 -1.46 -16.98
N LYS A 130 0.80 -2.53 -17.08
CA LYS A 130 0.29 -3.86 -17.46
C LYS A 130 -0.51 -4.54 -16.34
N HIS A 131 -0.12 -4.36 -15.08
CA HIS A 131 -0.64 -5.15 -13.98
C HIS A 131 -1.87 -4.52 -13.30
N LEU A 132 -3.04 -5.12 -13.56
CA LEU A 132 -4.34 -4.70 -13.02
C LEU A 132 -4.95 -5.74 -12.09
N VAL A 133 -5.78 -5.29 -11.16
CA VAL A 133 -6.61 -6.12 -10.28
C VAL A 133 -8.01 -5.53 -10.15
N PRO A 134 -9.06 -6.36 -10.03
CA PRO A 134 -10.41 -5.87 -9.85
C PRO A 134 -10.59 -5.22 -8.48
N VAL A 135 -11.30 -4.09 -8.46
CA VAL A 135 -11.85 -3.48 -7.26
C VAL A 135 -12.98 -4.39 -6.76
N ARG A 136 -12.99 -4.64 -5.45
CA ARG A 136 -13.98 -5.49 -4.80
C ARG A 136 -14.69 -4.68 -3.72
N PRO A 137 -15.74 -3.91 -4.08
CA PRO A 137 -16.49 -3.14 -3.11
C PRO A 137 -17.15 -4.06 -2.07
N HIS A 138 -17.37 -3.55 -0.86
CA HIS A 138 -18.03 -4.26 0.24
C HIS A 138 -17.41 -5.61 0.63
N ARG A 139 -16.08 -5.75 0.50
CA ARG A 139 -15.39 -6.97 0.95
C ARG A 139 -15.43 -7.08 2.48
N ALA A 140 -16.49 -7.69 3.01
CA ALA A 140 -16.56 -8.13 4.40
C ALA A 140 -15.93 -9.53 4.53
N VAL A 141 -14.75 -9.61 5.12
CA VAL A 141 -14.16 -10.90 5.51
C VAL A 141 -14.57 -11.17 6.95
N LYS A 142 -15.26 -12.29 7.21
CA LYS A 142 -15.50 -12.73 8.60
C LYS A 142 -14.15 -12.83 9.31
N ARG A 143 -13.94 -11.99 10.33
CA ARG A 143 -12.76 -12.10 11.19
C ARG A 143 -12.84 -13.47 11.85
N LYS A 144 -11.83 -14.32 11.59
CA LYS A 144 -11.69 -15.55 12.35
C LYS A 144 -11.23 -15.14 13.74
N SER A 145 -11.98 -15.51 14.77
CA SER A 145 -11.52 -15.33 16.15
C SER A 145 -10.16 -15.98 16.28
N PRO A 146 -9.13 -15.26 16.77
CA PRO A 146 -7.82 -15.84 16.93
C PRO A 146 -7.95 -17.02 17.89
N VAL A 147 -7.57 -18.22 17.43
CA VAL A 147 -7.59 -19.44 18.25
C VAL A 147 -6.66 -19.31 19.46
N ASN A 148 -5.74 -18.34 19.42
CA ASN A 148 -4.80 -18.05 20.49
C ASN A 148 -4.80 -16.55 20.82
N LYS A 149 -5.26 -16.19 22.02
CA LYS A 149 -5.38 -14.78 22.48
C LYS A 149 -4.02 -14.09 22.70
N SER A 150 -2.91 -14.83 22.76
CA SER A 150 -1.60 -14.34 23.22
C SER A 150 -0.47 -14.35 22.17
N ARG A 151 -0.71 -14.65 20.90
CA ARG A 151 0.39 -14.79 19.92
C ARG A 151 0.97 -13.45 19.50
N ARG A 152 1.92 -12.93 20.30
CA ARG A 152 3.10 -12.25 19.76
C ARG A 152 3.83 -13.24 18.86
N SER A 153 3.43 -13.36 17.60
CA SER A 153 4.22 -14.08 16.60
C SER A 153 5.24 -13.12 15.98
N TYR A 154 6.16 -12.60 16.78
CA TYR A 154 7.45 -12.25 16.20
C TYR A 154 8.07 -13.59 15.80
N ARG A 155 8.14 -13.88 14.50
CA ARG A 155 8.99 -14.97 14.02
C ARG A 155 10.42 -14.57 14.33
N TYR A 156 10.96 -15.05 15.44
CA TYR A 156 12.40 -15.12 15.63
C TYR A 156 12.90 -16.21 14.69
N THR A 157 13.24 -15.84 13.46
CA THR A 157 14.22 -16.60 12.67
C THR A 157 15.58 -16.13 13.15
N TYR A 158 16.18 -16.92 14.05
CA TYR A 158 17.61 -16.88 14.33
C TYR A 158 18.39 -17.41 13.14
#